data_AF-A0A1C2IVK5-F1
#
_entry.id   AF-A0A1C2IVK5-F1
#
_cell.length_a   1.000
_cell.length_b   1.000
_cell.length_c   1.000
_cell.angle_alpha   90.00
_cell.angle_beta   90.00
_cell.angle_gamma   90.00
#
_symmetry.space_group_name_H-M   'P 1'
#
loop_
_entity.id
_entity.type
_entity.pdbx_description
1 polymer ?
#
loop_
_entity_poly.entity_id
_entity_poly.type
_entity_poly.pdbx_seq_one_letter_code
_entity_poly.pdbx_strand_id
1 'polypeptide(L)'
;MTVITDDEYKKLLADHQDYLARSEKRAARIRKPVVEVSYEDMWNYKFQAKRYVNDRVVEIIASNSLTNLKNGVKDRGWNIGWLTTTRGCFSFGQDVVDEYPYCPKYRYLKSRRRTG
;
A
#
# COMPACT_ATOMS: atom_id res chain seq x y z
N MET A 1 47.99 -13.10 0.82
CA MET A 1 46.97 -13.19 -0.24
C MET A 1 46.10 -14.38 0.12
N THR A 2 44.93 -14.15 0.72
CA THR A 2 44.01 -15.23 1.11
C THR A 2 43.34 -15.75 -0.15
N VAL A 3 43.79 -16.92 -0.62
CA VAL A 3 43.15 -17.63 -1.74
C VAL A 3 41.97 -18.37 -1.13
N ILE A 4 40.77 -17.87 -1.39
CA ILE A 4 39.53 -18.53 -1.00
C ILE A 4 39.40 -19.77 -1.90
N THR A 5 39.09 -20.92 -1.30
CA THR A 5 38.88 -22.16 -2.08
C THR A 5 37.56 -22.09 -2.85
N ASP A 6 37.44 -22.81 -3.96
CA ASP A 6 36.21 -22.79 -4.79
C ASP A 6 34.95 -23.19 -4.00
N ASP A 7 35.08 -24.06 -3.01
CA ASP A 7 33.97 -24.48 -2.16
C ASP A 7 33.57 -23.42 -1.13
N GLU A 8 34.53 -22.67 -0.58
CA GLU A 8 34.26 -21.51 0.27
C GLU A 8 33.61 -20.37 -0.53
N TYR A 9 34.04 -20.15 -1.78
CA TYR A 9 33.43 -19.17 -2.67
C TYR A 9 31.96 -19.53 -2.97
N LYS A 10 31.67 -20.79 -3.32
CA LYS A 10 30.29 -21.26 -3.55
C LYS A 10 29.41 -21.09 -2.30
N LYS A 11 29.95 -21.40 -1.11
CA LYS A 11 29.23 -21.24 0.15
C LYS A 11 28.91 -19.77 0.45
N LEU A 12 29.89 -18.88 0.28
CA LEU A 12 29.69 -17.43 0.40
C LEU A 12 28.63 -16.90 -0.57
N LEU A 13 28.61 -17.40 -1.80
CA LEU A 13 27.63 -17.01 -2.80
C LEU A 13 26.21 -17.43 -2.40
N ALA A 14 26.07 -18.66 -1.89
CA ALA A 14 24.80 -19.17 -1.38
C ALA A 14 24.30 -18.37 -0.18
N ASP A 15 25.16 -18.11 0.82
CA ASP A 15 24.81 -17.32 2.00
C ASP A 15 24.40 -15.87 1.63
N HIS A 16 25.07 -15.29 0.62
CA HIS A 16 24.73 -13.96 0.12
C HIS A 16 23.38 -13.94 -0.61
N GLN A 17 23.09 -14.94 -1.44
CA GLN A 17 21.77 -15.07 -2.08
C GLN A 17 20.66 -15.24 -1.03
N ASP A 18 20.92 -16.04 0.01
CA ASP A 18 20.00 -16.24 1.13
C ASP A 18 19.73 -14.94 1.90
N TYR A 19 20.78 -14.15 2.13
CA TYR A 19 20.67 -12.81 2.72
C TYR A 19 19.82 -11.87 1.87
N LEU A 20 20.07 -11.82 0.56
CA LEU A 20 19.30 -11.00 -0.39
C LEU A 20 17.82 -11.40 -0.37
N ALA A 21 17.50 -12.69 -0.45
CA ALA A 21 16.13 -13.19 -0.41
C ALA A 21 15.41 -12.84 0.91
N ARG A 22 16.11 -12.91 2.06
CA ARG A 22 15.56 -12.49 3.36
C ARG A 22 15.34 -10.98 3.44
N SER A 23 16.27 -10.19 2.89
CA SER A 23 16.18 -8.74 2.81
C SER A 23 15.00 -8.31 1.94
N GLU A 24 14.82 -8.93 0.78
CA GLU A 24 13.70 -8.68 -0.13
C GLU A 24 12.36 -9.06 0.49
N LYS A 25 12.26 -10.21 1.17
CA LYS A 25 11.05 -10.59 1.92
C LYS A 25 10.73 -9.56 3.01
N ARG A 26 11.75 -9.07 3.73
CA ARG A 26 11.58 -7.99 4.73
C ARG A 26 11.16 -6.69 4.08
N ALA A 27 11.76 -6.32 2.95
CA ALA A 27 11.44 -5.12 2.18
C ALA A 27 10.02 -5.18 1.60
N ALA A 28 9.57 -6.31 1.09
CA ALA A 28 8.19 -6.53 0.60
C ALA A 28 7.16 -6.48 1.75
N ARG A 29 7.55 -6.94 2.95
CA ARG A 29 6.71 -6.80 4.15
C ARG A 29 6.51 -5.34 4.57
N ILE A 30 7.54 -4.50 4.35
CA ILE A 30 7.55 -3.06 4.67
C ILE A 30 6.90 -2.24 3.54
N ARG A 31 7.22 -2.56 2.28
CA ARG A 31 6.62 -2.00 1.06
C ARG A 31 5.32 -2.74 0.78
N LYS A 32 4.25 -2.36 1.46
CA LYS A 32 2.90 -2.68 1.02
C LYS A 32 2.46 -1.60 0.04
N PRO A 33 2.72 -1.72 -1.27
CA PRO A 33 2.47 -0.63 -2.21
C PRO A 33 0.98 -0.30 -2.27
N VAL A 34 0.70 0.91 -2.74
CA VAL A 34 -0.63 1.30 -3.17
C VAL A 34 -0.66 1.19 -4.68
N VAL A 35 -1.60 0.42 -5.20
CA VAL A 35 -1.74 0.15 -6.64
C VAL A 35 -3.10 0.60 -7.14
N GLU A 36 -3.15 1.06 -8.38
CA GLU A 36 -4.40 1.25 -9.11
C GLU A 36 -4.91 -0.10 -9.60
N VAL A 37 -6.20 -0.34 -9.45
CA VAL A 37 -6.82 -1.64 -9.73
C VAL A 37 -8.15 -1.45 -10.45
N SER A 38 -8.56 -2.48 -11.18
CA SER A 38 -9.92 -2.57 -11.72
C SER A 38 -10.92 -2.92 -10.62
N TYR A 39 -12.22 -2.84 -10.95
CA TYR A 39 -13.29 -3.33 -10.07
C TYR A 39 -13.20 -4.85 -9.79
N GLU A 40 -12.67 -5.60 -10.74
CA GLU A 40 -12.52 -7.05 -10.64
C GLU A 40 -11.34 -7.40 -9.72
N ASP A 41 -10.24 -6.66 -9.84
CA ASP A 41 -8.99 -6.91 -9.13
C ASP A 41 -8.95 -6.33 -7.71
N MET A 42 -9.84 -5.41 -7.36
CA MET A 42 -9.77 -4.72 -6.05
C MET A 42 -9.89 -5.67 -4.87
N TRP A 43 -10.58 -6.79 -5.03
CA TRP A 43 -10.79 -7.81 -3.99
C TRP A 43 -9.56 -8.68 -3.73
N ASN A 44 -8.53 -8.60 -4.57
CA ASN A 44 -7.24 -9.26 -4.34
C ASN A 44 -6.43 -8.60 -3.20
N TYR A 45 -6.93 -7.50 -2.65
CA TYR A 45 -6.26 -6.72 -1.62
C TYR A 45 -7.15 -6.58 -0.38
N LYS A 46 -6.50 -6.42 0.79
CA LYS A 46 -7.21 -6.31 2.07
C LYS A 46 -8.01 -5.00 2.23
N PHE A 47 -7.52 -3.92 1.63
CA PHE A 47 -8.14 -2.61 1.73
C PHE A 47 -8.15 -1.95 0.36
N GLN A 48 -9.24 -1.26 0.05
CA GLN A 48 -9.37 -0.48 -1.17
C GLN A 48 -10.00 0.89 -0.88
N ALA A 49 -9.73 1.85 -1.75
CA ALA A 49 -10.30 3.19 -1.70
C ALA A 49 -10.81 3.57 -3.09
N LYS A 50 -12.02 4.12 -3.16
CA LYS A 50 -12.67 4.55 -4.39
C LYS A 50 -12.83 6.06 -4.41
N ARG A 51 -12.55 6.68 -5.55
CA ARG A 51 -12.86 8.09 -5.81
C ARG A 51 -14.13 8.20 -6.62
N TYR A 52 -15.11 8.90 -6.09
CA TYR A 52 -16.35 9.19 -6.80
C TYR A 52 -16.33 10.61 -7.36
N VAL A 53 -16.80 10.78 -8.58
CA VAL A 53 -17.10 12.06 -9.22
C VAL A 53 -18.48 11.93 -9.86
N ASN A 54 -19.41 12.81 -9.49
CA ASN A 54 -20.81 12.75 -9.94
C ASN A 54 -21.42 11.34 -9.79
N ASP A 55 -21.26 10.75 -8.60
CA ASP A 55 -21.74 9.41 -8.22
C ASP A 55 -21.17 8.24 -9.04
N ARG A 56 -20.16 8.48 -9.87
CA ARG A 56 -19.45 7.43 -10.61
C ARG A 56 -18.06 7.22 -10.02
N VAL A 57 -17.65 5.96 -9.88
CA VAL A 57 -16.27 5.63 -9.52
C VAL A 57 -15.37 5.92 -10.70
N VAL A 58 -14.41 6.81 -10.49
CA VAL A 58 -13.42 7.22 -11.50
C VAL A 58 -12.09 6.53 -11.28
N GLU A 59 -11.76 6.23 -10.03
CA GLU A 59 -10.45 5.67 -9.68
C GLU A 59 -10.58 4.74 -8.48
N ILE A 60 -9.89 3.60 -8.52
CA ILE A 60 -9.82 2.65 -7.42
C ILE A 60 -8.34 2.37 -7.14
N ILE A 61 -7.98 2.51 -5.86
CA ILE A 61 -6.65 2.15 -5.37
C ILE A 61 -6.77 1.11 -4.28
N ALA A 62 -5.82 0.20 -4.19
CA ALA A 62 -5.83 -0.88 -3.21
C ALA A 62 -4.47 -1.12 -2.57
N SER A 63 -4.49 -1.64 -1.34
CA SER A 63 -3.27 -1.97 -0.60
C SER A 63 -3.55 -2.96 0.54
N ASN A 64 -2.53 -3.73 0.92
CA ASN A 64 -2.55 -4.59 2.10
C ASN A 64 -2.19 -3.84 3.41
N SER A 65 -2.10 -2.50 3.34
CA SER A 65 -1.86 -1.59 4.47
C SER A 65 -2.83 -0.42 4.44
N LEU A 66 -3.68 -0.32 5.47
CA LEU A 66 -4.60 0.81 5.61
C LEU A 66 -3.86 2.15 5.72
N THR A 67 -2.70 2.16 6.40
CA THR A 67 -1.86 3.37 6.52
C THR A 67 -1.34 3.82 5.17
N ASN A 68 -0.83 2.89 4.36
CA ASN A 68 -0.30 3.24 3.04
C ASN A 68 -1.43 3.64 2.10
N LEU A 69 -2.57 2.96 2.16
CA LEU A 69 -3.76 3.35 1.39
C LEU A 69 -4.19 4.79 1.69
N LYS A 70 -4.29 5.17 2.98
CA LYS A 70 -4.61 6.56 3.38
C LYS A 70 -3.58 7.57 2.89
N ASN A 71 -2.30 7.21 2.87
CA ASN A 71 -1.27 8.06 2.28
C ASN A 71 -1.43 8.14 0.75
N GLY A 72 -1.71 7.03 0.07
CA GLY A 72 -2.00 7.02 -1.37
C GLY A 72 -3.20 7.88 -1.77
N VAL A 73 -4.24 7.96 -0.93
CA VAL A 73 -5.36 8.91 -1.10
C VAL A 73 -4.90 10.37 -0.98
N LYS A 74 -4.04 10.67 -0.01
CA LYS A 74 -3.46 12.02 0.18
C LYS A 74 -2.55 12.42 -0.97
N ASP A 75 -1.67 11.52 -1.37
CA ASP A 75 -0.65 11.78 -2.39
C ASP A 75 -1.30 12.04 -3.76
N ARG A 76 -2.46 11.44 -4.02
CA ARG A 76 -3.29 11.71 -5.21
C ARG A 76 -4.16 12.97 -5.09
N GLY A 77 -4.15 13.66 -3.95
CA GLY A 77 -4.93 14.88 -3.73
C GLY A 77 -6.45 14.67 -3.71
N TRP A 78 -6.94 13.49 -3.31
CA TRP A 78 -8.37 13.25 -3.23
C TRP A 78 -8.99 14.04 -2.05
N ASN A 79 -10.10 14.74 -2.29
CA ASN A 79 -10.81 15.44 -1.21
C ASN A 79 -11.53 14.44 -0.28
N ILE A 80 -12.10 13.39 -0.85
CA ILE A 80 -12.77 12.29 -0.16
C ILE A 80 -12.40 10.99 -0.89
N GLY A 81 -11.96 9.98 -0.14
CA GLY A 81 -11.87 8.60 -0.61
C GLY A 81 -12.83 7.73 0.18
N TRP A 82 -13.59 6.87 -0.49
CA TRP A 82 -14.44 5.90 0.17
C TRP A 82 -13.64 4.62 0.39
N LEU A 83 -13.32 4.33 1.66
CA LEU A 83 -12.48 3.20 2.02
C LEU A 83 -13.35 2.00 2.31
N THR A 84 -13.01 0.90 1.68
CA THR A 84 -13.62 -0.40 1.92
C THR A 84 -12.69 -1.24 2.77
N THR A 85 -13.22 -1.82 3.84
CA THR A 85 -12.49 -2.74 4.72
C THR A 85 -13.30 -4.00 4.92
N THR A 86 -12.68 -5.17 4.76
CA THR A 86 -13.27 -6.43 5.23
C THR A 86 -13.08 -6.51 6.74
N ARG A 87 -14.17 -6.39 7.50
CA ARG A 87 -14.14 -6.79 8.90
C ARG A 87 -14.28 -8.30 8.87
N GLY A 88 -13.34 -9.04 9.45
CA GLY A 88 -13.40 -10.51 9.56
C GLY A 88 -14.54 -11.03 10.45
N CYS A 89 -15.60 -10.25 10.63
CA CYS A 89 -16.85 -10.65 11.25
C CYS A 89 -17.72 -11.26 10.16
N PHE A 90 -17.85 -12.59 10.19
CA PHE A 90 -18.78 -13.31 9.33
C PHE A 90 -20.21 -13.08 9.82
N SER A 91 -21.07 -12.52 8.96
CA SER A 91 -22.51 -12.63 9.11
C SER A 91 -23.01 -13.55 8.00
N PHE A 92 -23.70 -14.64 8.36
CA PHE A 92 -24.18 -15.65 7.41
C PHE A 92 -23.09 -16.27 6.50
N GLY A 93 -21.86 -16.35 6.96
CA GLY A 93 -20.74 -16.93 6.19
C GLY A 93 -20.17 -16.01 5.10
N GLN A 94 -20.53 -14.73 5.09
CA GLN A 94 -19.97 -13.72 4.19
C GLN A 94 -19.13 -12.71 4.99
N ASP A 95 -17.98 -12.32 4.45
CA ASP A 95 -17.17 -11.22 4.97
C ASP A 95 -17.98 -9.93 4.85
N VAL A 96 -18.26 -9.27 5.98
CA VAL A 96 -18.97 -7.98 5.95
C VAL A 96 -18.02 -6.91 5.43
N VAL A 97 -18.39 -6.37 4.28
CA VAL A 97 -17.69 -5.27 3.62
C VAL A 97 -18.26 -3.96 4.16
N ASP A 98 -17.48 -3.26 4.97
CA ASP A 98 -17.82 -1.91 5.43
C ASP A 98 -17.13 -0.87 4.53
N GLU A 99 -17.91 0.07 4.01
CA GLU A 99 -17.43 1.24 3.27
C GLU A 99 -17.66 2.50 4.11
N TYR A 100 -16.62 3.32 4.29
CA TYR A 100 -16.73 4.58 5.05
C TYR A 100 -15.96 5.71 4.37
N PRO A 101 -16.44 6.96 4.49
CA PRO A 101 -15.76 8.11 3.91
C PRO A 101 -14.49 8.45 4.69
N TYR A 102 -13.41 8.71 3.97
CA TYR A 102 -12.15 9.24 4.50
C TYR A 102 -11.84 10.59 3.87
N CYS A 103 -11.81 11.63 4.70
CA CYS A 103 -11.41 12.98 4.32
C CYS A 103 -9.96 13.20 4.77
N PRO A 104 -8.98 13.32 3.85
CA PRO A 104 -7.60 13.51 4.24
C PRO A 104 -7.38 14.91 4.84
N LYS A 105 -6.63 14.98 5.94
CA LYS A 105 -6.21 16.26 6.53
C LYS A 105 -4.96 16.75 5.81
N TYR A 106 -5.12 17.76 4.97
CA TYR A 106 -4.00 18.48 4.36
C TYR A 106 -3.49 19.52 5.35
N ARG A 107 -2.19 19.48 5.69
CA ARG A 107 -1.57 20.63 6.35
C ARG A 107 -1.45 21.73 5.30
N TYR A 108 -2.31 22.74 5.37
CA TYR A 108 -2.06 24.01 4.70
C TYR A 108 -0.74 24.55 5.22
N LEU A 109 0.32 24.45 4.42
CA LEU A 109 1.51 25.27 4.61
C LEU A 109 1.02 26.72 4.53
N LYS A 110 0.97 27.43 5.66
CA LYS A 110 0.75 28.88 5.68
C LYS A 110 1.75 29.47 4.70
N SER A 111 1.29 29.87 3.52
CA SER A 111 2.10 30.65 2.60
C SER A 111 2.47 31.91 3.37
N ARG A 112 3.77 32.07 3.65
CA ARG A 112 4.30 33.35 4.11
C ARG A 112 4.03 34.34 2.98
N ARG A 113 2.90 35.05 3.04
CA ARG A 113 2.72 36.30 2.31
C ARG A 113 3.81 37.23 2.81
N ARG A 114 4.94 37.26 2.11
CA ARG A 114 5.84 38.41 2.14
C ARG A 114 5.09 39.51 1.42
N THR A 115 4.37 40.31 2.20
CA THR A 115 4.14 41.72 1.85
C THR A 115 5.51 42.37 1.81
N GLY A 116 5.93 42.76 0.62
CA GLY A 116 7.04 43.66 0.34
C GLY A 116 6.53 44.66 -0.69
#